data_AF-A0A1M4DZX6-F1
#
_entry.id   AF-A0A1M4DZX6-F1
#
_cell.length_a   1.000
_cell.length_b   1.000
_cell.length_c   1.000
_cell.angle_alpha   90.00
_cell.angle_beta   90.00
_cell.angle_gamma   90.00
#
_symmetry.space_group_name_H-M   'P 1'
#
loop_
_entity.id
_entity.type
_entity.pdbx_description
1 polymer ?
#
loop_
_entity_poly.entity_id
_entity_poly.type
_entity_poly.pdbx_seq_one_letter_code
_entity_poly.pdbx_strand_id
1 'polypeptide(L)'
;MERLGMLAEACEQTRRLPALEPFLREAHVFGALTQGAESLDELEVAFVLNLPPEEVAWGTHPPSTAWLVDFLRLDEGGIAYWWRSHREPVANHHITEPVRFWSLDGVERDVLEALRERRLGALHGAVRPGSGDRVAPVAEELAAALEHLRAVHGAYWDRQWRREHRSLRRYPEHHLWEAVRGYLELLDLRDE
;
A
#
# COMPACT_ATOMS: atom_id res chain seq x y z
N MET A 1 -17.12 4.90 -6.79
CA MET A 1 -16.96 3.87 -7.85
C MET A 1 -16.17 4.34 -9.05
N GLU A 2 -16.51 5.47 -9.67
CA GLU A 2 -15.77 6.00 -10.84
C GLU A 2 -14.26 6.12 -10.60
N ARG A 3 -13.86 6.65 -9.43
CA ARG A 3 -12.45 6.74 -9.01
C ARG A 3 -11.74 5.39 -8.91
N LEU A 4 -12.39 4.36 -8.36
CA LEU A 4 -11.81 3.01 -8.27
C LEU A 4 -11.62 2.39 -9.66
N GLY A 5 -12.58 2.61 -10.57
CA GLY A 5 -12.45 2.18 -11.97
C GLY A 5 -11.28 2.86 -12.69
N MET A 6 -11.16 4.18 -12.57
CA MET A 6 -10.02 4.94 -13.11
C MET A 6 -8.68 4.46 -12.52
N LEU A 7 -8.64 4.17 -11.22
CA LEU A 7 -7.45 3.65 -10.56
C LEU A 7 -7.08 2.25 -11.05
N ALA A 8 -8.05 1.35 -11.23
CA ALA A 8 -7.83 0.02 -11.79
C ALA A 8 -7.28 0.09 -13.22
N GLU A 9 -7.80 0.99 -14.04
CA GLU A 9 -7.29 1.24 -15.39
C GLU A 9 -5.87 1.82 -15.37
N ALA A 10 -5.56 2.74 -14.45
CA ALA A 10 -4.22 3.26 -14.28
C ALA A 10 -3.24 2.16 -13.85
N CYS A 11 -3.63 1.26 -12.93
CA CYS A 11 -2.83 0.09 -12.55
C CYS A 11 -2.56 -0.80 -13.78
N GLU A 12 -3.57 -1.05 -14.62
CA GLU A 12 -3.41 -1.84 -15.85
C GLU A 12 -2.43 -1.19 -16.84
N GLN A 13 -2.34 0.14 -16.88
CA GLN A 13 -1.37 0.83 -17.71
C GLN A 13 0.07 0.64 -17.20
N THR A 14 0.30 0.50 -15.89
CA THR A 14 1.64 0.25 -15.34
C THR A 14 2.22 -1.08 -15.84
N ARG A 15 1.40 -2.11 -16.03
CA ARG A 15 1.80 -3.41 -16.58
C ARG A 15 2.34 -3.32 -18.00
N ARG A 16 1.96 -2.29 -18.76
CA ARG A 16 2.41 -2.08 -20.15
C ARG A 16 3.79 -1.43 -20.23
N LEU A 17 4.35 -0.98 -19.10
CA LEU A 17 5.69 -0.41 -19.07
C LEU A 17 6.74 -1.51 -19.25
N PRO A 18 7.77 -1.28 -20.08
CA PRO A 18 8.83 -2.25 -20.28
C PRO A 18 9.69 -2.37 -19.02
N ALA A 19 9.48 -3.43 -18.24
CA ALA A 19 10.31 -3.79 -17.09
C ALA A 19 10.60 -5.30 -17.10
N LEU A 20 11.79 -5.69 -16.64
CA LEU A 20 12.16 -7.10 -16.44
C LEU A 20 11.23 -7.77 -15.43
N GLU A 21 10.87 -7.03 -14.37
CA GLU A 21 9.89 -7.45 -13.37
C GLU A 21 8.91 -6.29 -13.08
N PRO A 22 7.59 -6.54 -13.04
CA PRO A 22 6.61 -5.51 -12.73
C PRO A 22 6.80 -4.96 -11.31
N PHE A 23 6.97 -3.65 -11.18
CA PHE A 23 7.15 -2.99 -9.90
C PHE A 23 5.87 -3.03 -9.04
N LEU A 24 4.71 -2.74 -9.64
CA LEU A 24 3.40 -2.91 -9.02
C LEU A 24 2.85 -4.30 -9.40
N ARG A 25 2.43 -5.09 -8.41
CA ARG A 25 1.96 -6.47 -8.62
C ARG A 25 0.47 -6.64 -8.38
N GLU A 26 -0.06 -6.01 -7.34
CA GLU A 26 -1.47 -6.08 -6.99
C GLU A 26 -1.96 -4.78 -6.38
N ALA A 27 -3.27 -4.54 -6.45
CA ALA A 27 -3.93 -3.43 -5.76
C ALA A 27 -5.21 -3.92 -5.08
N HIS A 28 -5.35 -3.53 -3.83
CA HIS A 28 -6.40 -3.98 -2.92
C HIS A 28 -7.12 -2.77 -2.32
N VAL A 29 -8.43 -2.85 -2.22
CA VAL A 29 -9.25 -1.85 -1.54
C VAL A 29 -9.75 -2.43 -0.23
N PHE A 30 -9.85 -1.61 0.81
CA PHE A 30 -10.29 -2.04 2.13
C PHE A 30 -11.08 -0.95 2.85
N GLY A 31 -11.42 -1.21 4.12
CA GLY A 31 -12.04 -0.25 5.02
C GLY A 31 -13.49 0.09 4.67
N ALA A 32 -13.83 1.37 4.71
CA ALA A 32 -15.23 1.80 4.65
C ALA A 32 -15.95 1.40 3.35
N LEU A 33 -15.22 1.31 2.22
CA LEU A 33 -15.80 0.85 0.95
C LEU A 33 -16.23 -0.62 1.02
N THR A 34 -15.37 -1.50 1.53
CA THR A 34 -15.63 -2.93 1.67
C THR A 34 -16.67 -3.24 2.75
N GLN A 35 -16.89 -2.30 3.68
CA GLN A 35 -17.93 -2.36 4.70
C GLN A 35 -19.28 -1.76 4.26
N GLY A 36 -19.36 -1.23 3.03
CA GLY A 36 -20.62 -0.76 2.44
C GLY A 36 -21.01 0.68 2.79
N ALA A 37 -20.05 1.55 3.13
CA ALA A 37 -20.32 2.95 3.39
C ALA A 37 -20.98 3.66 2.18
N GLU A 38 -21.91 4.59 2.48
CA GLU A 38 -22.67 5.28 1.43
C GLU A 38 -21.92 6.42 0.76
N SER A 39 -21.03 7.07 1.53
CA SER A 39 -20.13 8.13 1.10
C SER A 39 -18.75 7.86 1.66
N LEU A 40 -17.73 8.24 0.90
CA LEU A 40 -16.32 8.07 1.26
C LEU A 40 -15.62 9.38 0.96
N ASP A 41 -14.97 9.93 1.98
CA ASP A 41 -14.09 11.09 1.79
C ASP A 41 -12.84 10.66 1.01
N GLU A 42 -12.28 9.51 1.38
CA GLU A 42 -11.10 8.91 0.76
C GLU A 42 -11.30 7.42 0.49
N LEU A 43 -10.68 6.94 -0.58
CA LEU A 43 -10.61 5.52 -0.92
C LEU A 43 -9.36 4.92 -0.28
N GLU A 44 -9.52 3.95 0.60
CA GLU A 44 -8.40 3.27 1.26
C GLU A 44 -7.86 2.13 0.38
N VAL A 45 -6.61 2.24 -0.04
CA VAL A 45 -6.00 1.32 -1.03
C VAL A 45 -4.63 0.83 -0.56
N ALA A 46 -4.41 -0.48 -0.61
CA ALA A 46 -3.10 -1.09 -0.42
C ALA A 46 -2.53 -1.53 -1.77
N PHE A 47 -1.31 -1.11 -2.07
CA PHE A 47 -0.58 -1.48 -3.29
C PHE A 47 0.56 -2.43 -2.94
N VAL A 48 0.59 -3.58 -3.63
CA VAL A 48 1.60 -4.62 -3.42
C VAL A 48 2.74 -4.42 -4.41
N LEU A 49 3.93 -4.13 -3.88
CA LEU A 49 5.13 -3.83 -4.65
C LEU A 49 6.07 -5.03 -4.74
N ASN A 50 6.82 -5.08 -5.84
CA ASN A 50 7.96 -5.98 -6.02
C ASN A 50 9.20 -5.46 -5.27
N LEU A 51 9.01 -5.11 -4.00
CA LEU A 51 10.05 -4.69 -3.06
C LEU A 51 10.06 -5.63 -1.86
N PRO A 52 11.22 -5.84 -1.22
CA PRO A 52 11.29 -6.65 -0.01
C PRO A 52 10.78 -5.85 1.21
N PRO A 53 10.34 -6.51 2.30
CA PRO A 53 9.72 -5.86 3.45
C PRO A 53 10.54 -4.73 4.09
N GLU A 54 11.86 -4.90 4.15
CA GLU A 54 12.79 -3.91 4.70
C GLU A 54 12.76 -2.56 3.95
N GLU A 55 12.38 -2.58 2.67
CA GLU A 55 12.22 -1.39 1.85
C GLU A 55 10.81 -0.79 1.92
N VAL A 56 9.79 -1.51 2.41
CA VAL A 56 8.39 -1.06 2.46
C VAL A 56 7.79 -1.26 3.85
N ALA A 57 8.54 -0.82 4.87
CA ALA A 57 8.07 -0.83 6.25
C ALA A 57 6.79 0.00 6.41
N TRP A 58 5.98 -0.35 7.41
CA TRP A 58 4.66 0.26 7.64
C TRP A 58 4.70 1.79 7.65
N GLY A 59 3.83 2.41 6.85
CA GLY A 59 3.68 3.87 6.77
C GLY A 59 4.82 4.62 6.06
N THR A 60 5.79 3.92 5.47
CA THR A 60 6.92 4.54 4.78
C THR A 60 6.66 4.74 3.29
N HIS A 61 7.33 5.74 2.70
CA HIS A 61 7.27 6.01 1.26
C HIS A 61 8.68 5.98 0.65
N PRO A 62 9.10 4.83 0.09
CA PRO A 62 10.43 4.68 -0.48
C PRO A 62 10.63 5.60 -1.70
N PRO A 63 11.83 6.14 -1.96
CA PRO A 63 12.07 6.98 -3.13
C PRO A 63 11.71 6.31 -4.46
N SER A 64 11.84 4.98 -4.53
CA SER A 64 11.50 4.16 -5.70
C SER A 64 10.00 4.18 -6.04
N THR A 65 9.10 4.60 -5.14
CA THR A 65 7.65 4.69 -5.40
C THR A 65 7.21 6.04 -5.96
N ALA A 66 8.09 7.06 -6.00
CA ALA A 66 7.72 8.42 -6.41
C ALA A 66 7.09 8.48 -7.81
N TRP A 67 7.65 7.75 -8.78
CA TRP A 67 7.08 7.70 -10.13
C TRP A 67 5.69 7.05 -10.16
N LEU A 68 5.43 6.09 -9.27
CA LEU A 68 4.15 5.37 -9.21
C LEU A 68 3.08 6.26 -8.57
N VAL A 69 3.45 7.04 -7.55
CA VAL A 69 2.59 8.07 -6.95
C VAL A 69 2.13 9.08 -8.01
N ASP A 70 3.08 9.59 -8.82
CA ASP A 70 2.78 10.53 -9.91
C ASP A 70 1.92 9.86 -11.00
N PHE A 71 2.26 8.62 -11.39
CA PHE A 71 1.56 7.90 -12.45
C PHE A 71 0.11 7.55 -12.09
N LEU A 72 -0.12 7.12 -10.84
CA LEU A 72 -1.45 6.79 -10.32
C LEU A 72 -2.20 8.02 -9.76
N ARG A 73 -1.55 9.19 -9.75
CA ARG A 73 -2.10 10.46 -9.25
C ARG A 73 -2.57 10.37 -7.79
N LEU A 74 -1.84 9.64 -6.95
CA LEU A 74 -2.23 9.37 -5.56
C LEU A 74 -2.23 10.64 -4.69
N ASP A 75 -1.42 11.63 -5.05
CA ASP A 75 -1.29 12.90 -4.30
C ASP A 75 -2.36 13.95 -4.69
N GLU A 76 -3.33 13.63 -5.55
CA GLU A 76 -4.42 14.55 -5.92
C GLU A 76 -5.61 14.53 -4.96
N GLY A 77 -5.57 13.67 -3.95
CA GLY A 77 -6.58 13.55 -2.91
C GLY A 77 -7.70 12.57 -3.24
N GLY A 78 -8.39 12.13 -2.17
CA GLY A 78 -9.48 11.18 -2.29
C GLY A 78 -9.04 9.72 -2.43
N ILE A 79 -7.74 9.44 -2.23
CA ILE A 79 -7.15 8.11 -2.07
C ILE A 79 -6.19 8.19 -0.87
N ALA A 80 -6.46 7.40 0.16
CA ALA A 80 -5.50 7.09 1.20
C ALA A 80 -4.81 5.78 0.81
N TYR A 81 -3.48 5.74 0.82
CA TYR A 81 -2.76 4.59 0.29
C TYR A 81 -1.61 4.11 1.17
N TRP A 82 -1.35 2.81 1.05
CA TRP A 82 -0.28 2.11 1.76
C TRP A 82 0.48 1.19 0.80
N TRP A 83 1.79 1.08 1.01
CA TRP A 83 2.64 0.12 0.30
C TRP A 83 2.77 -1.16 1.11
N ARG A 84 2.71 -2.30 0.42
CA ARG A 84 2.98 -3.62 0.98
C ARG A 84 4.01 -4.36 0.14
N SER A 85 4.82 -5.20 0.78
CA SER A 85 5.69 -6.12 0.07
C SER A 85 4.88 -7.29 -0.48
N HIS A 86 5.20 -7.75 -1.70
CA HIS A 86 4.66 -9.02 -2.22
C HIS A 86 5.09 -10.27 -1.42
N ARG A 87 6.06 -10.14 -0.51
CA ARG A 87 6.57 -11.22 0.35
C ARG A 87 5.78 -11.35 1.65
N GLU A 88 4.93 -10.38 1.96
CA GLU A 88 4.13 -10.31 3.17
C GLU A 88 2.65 -10.34 2.86
N PRO A 89 1.79 -10.66 3.85
CA PRO A 89 0.37 -10.50 3.67
C PRO A 89 0.00 -9.03 3.48
N VAL A 90 -1.07 -8.80 2.72
CA VAL A 90 -1.63 -7.46 2.54
C VAL A 90 -2.36 -7.01 3.80
N ALA A 91 -3.03 -7.95 4.47
CA ALA A 91 -3.78 -7.69 5.69
C ALA A 91 -2.84 -7.52 6.89
N ASN A 92 -3.12 -6.52 7.73
CA ASN A 92 -2.42 -6.28 9.00
C ASN A 92 -3.39 -5.65 10.01
N HIS A 93 -2.86 -4.95 11.03
CA HIS A 93 -3.67 -4.28 12.06
C HIS A 93 -4.60 -3.18 11.52
N HIS A 94 -4.22 -2.53 10.41
CA HIS A 94 -4.99 -1.45 9.79
C HIS A 94 -5.74 -1.91 8.54
N ILE A 95 -5.10 -2.73 7.71
CA ILE A 95 -5.68 -3.27 6.48
C ILE A 95 -6.47 -4.53 6.84
N THR A 96 -7.76 -4.37 7.13
CA THR A 96 -8.67 -5.48 7.43
C THR A 96 -9.47 -5.89 6.19
N GLU A 97 -9.53 -7.20 5.91
CA GLU A 97 -10.31 -7.78 4.80
C GLU A 97 -10.02 -7.12 3.43
N PRO A 98 -8.75 -7.02 2.99
CA PRO A 98 -8.43 -6.41 1.71
C PRO A 98 -9.05 -7.18 0.55
N VAL A 99 -9.72 -6.44 -0.33
CA VAL A 99 -10.35 -6.97 -1.54
C VAL A 99 -9.53 -6.56 -2.76
N ARG A 100 -8.96 -7.53 -3.46
CA ARG A 100 -8.17 -7.30 -4.67
C ARG A 100 -9.05 -6.85 -5.82
N PHE A 101 -8.77 -5.68 -6.40
CA PHE A 101 -9.48 -5.18 -7.58
C PHE A 101 -8.62 -5.19 -8.85
N TRP A 102 -7.31 -5.37 -8.71
CA TRP A 102 -6.37 -5.48 -9.83
C TRP A 102 -5.14 -6.33 -9.46
N SER A 103 -4.63 -7.07 -10.44
CA SER A 103 -3.36 -7.81 -10.36
C SER A 103 -2.67 -7.88 -11.72
N LEU A 104 -1.52 -8.54 -11.80
CA LEU A 104 -0.85 -8.85 -13.07
C LEU A 104 -1.69 -9.69 -14.04
N ASP A 105 -2.69 -10.42 -13.54
CA ASP A 105 -3.66 -11.15 -14.38
C ASP A 105 -4.70 -10.21 -15.02
N GLY A 106 -4.82 -8.97 -14.52
CA GLY A 106 -5.69 -7.92 -15.03
C GLY A 106 -6.62 -7.34 -13.96
N VAL A 107 -7.59 -6.55 -14.42
CA VAL A 107 -8.64 -5.94 -13.60
C VAL A 107 -9.68 -6.99 -13.19
N GLU A 108 -9.98 -7.07 -11.89
CA GLU A 108 -11.00 -7.96 -11.32
C GLU A 108 -12.40 -7.33 -11.50
N ARG A 109 -12.96 -7.45 -12.72
CA ARG A 109 -14.22 -6.77 -13.09
C ARG A 109 -15.40 -7.17 -12.21
N ASP A 110 -15.48 -8.42 -11.81
CA ASP A 110 -16.56 -8.94 -10.97
C ASP A 110 -16.53 -8.31 -9.56
N VAL A 111 -15.33 -8.02 -9.05
CA VAL A 111 -15.13 -7.31 -7.78
C VAL A 111 -15.58 -5.86 -7.88
N LEU A 112 -15.16 -5.16 -8.94
CA LEU A 112 -15.59 -3.78 -9.18
C LEU A 112 -17.12 -3.68 -9.31
N GLU A 113 -17.73 -4.66 -9.97
CA GLU A 113 -19.18 -4.74 -10.15
C GLU A 113 -19.90 -5.05 -8.84
N ALA A 114 -19.39 -6.00 -8.04
CA ALA A 114 -19.93 -6.30 -6.71
C ALA A 114 -19.85 -5.09 -5.76
N LEU A 115 -18.74 -4.33 -5.80
CA LEU A 115 -18.60 -3.08 -5.04
C LEU A 115 -19.59 -2.01 -5.53
N ARG A 116 -19.81 -1.91 -6.84
CA ARG A 116 -20.78 -0.99 -7.44
C ARG A 116 -22.21 -1.27 -7.00
N GLU A 117 -22.58 -2.55 -6.96
CA GLU A 117 -23.91 -3.02 -6.58
C GLU A 117 -24.07 -3.23 -5.06
N ARG A 118 -23.04 -2.90 -4.27
CA ARG A 118 -23.00 -3.11 -2.81
C ARG A 118 -23.29 -4.56 -2.41
N ARG A 119 -22.90 -5.52 -3.24
CA ARG A 119 -23.05 -6.97 -2.98
C ARG A 119 -21.88 -7.48 -2.14
N LEU A 120 -21.79 -7.04 -0.89
CA LEU A 120 -20.67 -7.39 0.00
C LEU A 120 -20.50 -8.90 0.22
N GLY A 121 -21.61 -9.66 0.23
CA GLY A 121 -21.56 -11.12 0.31
C GLY A 121 -20.87 -11.80 -0.88
N ALA A 122 -20.83 -11.15 -2.05
CA ALA A 122 -20.11 -11.65 -3.22
C ALA A 122 -18.59 -11.38 -3.16
N LEU A 123 -18.16 -10.39 -2.36
CA LEU A 123 -16.74 -10.07 -2.16
C LEU A 123 -16.03 -11.17 -1.37
N HIS A 124 -16.68 -11.67 -0.32
CA HIS A 124 -16.17 -12.76 0.52
C HIS A 124 -15.92 -14.07 -0.26
N GLY A 125 -16.72 -14.32 -1.31
CA GLY A 125 -16.53 -15.48 -2.19
C GLY A 125 -15.49 -15.26 -3.31
N ALA A 126 -15.16 -14.00 -3.61
CA ALA A 126 -14.16 -13.63 -4.62
C ALA A 126 -12.73 -13.57 -4.06
N VAL A 127 -12.57 -13.57 -2.72
CA VAL A 127 -11.26 -13.71 -2.07
C VAL A 127 -10.71 -15.10 -2.43
N ARG A 128 -9.73 -15.15 -3.33
CA ARG A 128 -9.11 -16.41 -3.73
C ARG A 128 -8.39 -16.99 -2.51
N PRO A 129 -8.72 -18.23 -2.08
CA PRO A 129 -8.06 -18.84 -0.93
C PRO A 129 -6.57 -19.00 -1.25
N GLY A 130 -5.73 -18.32 -0.47
CA GLY A 130 -4.26 -18.41 -0.58
C GLY A 130 -3.48 -17.11 -0.39
N SER A 131 -4.06 -15.93 -0.67
CA SER A 131 -3.34 -14.64 -0.56
C SER A 131 -3.90 -13.67 0.49
N GLY A 132 -5.10 -13.93 1.04
CA GLY A 132 -5.81 -13.01 1.95
C GLY A 132 -6.05 -13.50 3.39
N ASP A 133 -5.75 -14.77 3.72
CA ASP A 133 -6.13 -15.33 5.04
C ASP A 133 -5.10 -15.10 6.14
N ARG A 134 -3.87 -14.71 5.77
CA ARG A 134 -2.83 -14.42 6.76
C ARG A 134 -2.87 -12.94 7.07
N VAL A 135 -3.03 -12.60 8.33
CA VAL A 135 -2.84 -11.24 8.83
C VAL A 135 -1.40 -11.15 9.33
N ALA A 136 -0.67 -10.13 8.90
CA ALA A 136 0.68 -9.87 9.39
C ALA A 136 0.62 -9.60 10.91
N PRO A 137 1.35 -10.36 11.75
CA PRO A 137 1.41 -10.08 13.17
C PRO A 137 2.03 -8.71 13.44
N VAL A 138 1.46 -7.94 14.37
CA VAL A 138 2.00 -6.63 14.79
C VAL A 138 3.47 -6.73 15.19
N ALA A 139 3.89 -7.84 15.81
CA ALA A 139 5.28 -8.08 16.17
C ALA A 139 6.23 -8.18 14.97
N GLU A 140 5.80 -8.76 13.85
CA GLU A 140 6.59 -8.85 12.61
C GLU A 140 6.70 -7.47 11.95
N GLU A 141 5.58 -6.75 11.83
CA GLU A 141 5.54 -5.37 11.32
C GLU A 141 6.44 -4.44 12.16
N LEU A 142 6.37 -4.56 13.49
CA LEU A 142 7.17 -3.74 14.41
C LEU A 142 8.66 -4.03 14.26
N ALA A 143 9.05 -5.29 14.05
CA ALA A 143 10.45 -5.65 13.81
C ALA A 143 10.97 -5.02 12.52
N ALA A 144 10.19 -5.09 11.43
CA ALA A 144 10.54 -4.46 10.15
C ALA A 144 10.60 -2.92 10.27
N ALA A 145 9.65 -2.29 10.96
CA ALA A 145 9.64 -0.85 11.20
C ALA A 145 10.85 -0.40 12.02
N LEU A 146 11.25 -1.15 13.05
CA LEU A 146 12.44 -0.86 13.85
C LEU A 146 13.73 -1.00 13.04
N GLU A 147 13.83 -2.02 12.19
CA GLU A 147 14.98 -2.20 11.29
C GLU A 147 15.10 -1.03 10.31
N HIS A 148 13.99 -0.65 9.68
CA HIS A 148 13.93 0.49 8.78
C HIS A 148 14.30 1.80 9.49
N LEU A 149 13.76 2.05 10.68
CA LEU A 149 14.09 3.23 11.48
C LEU A 149 15.59 3.29 11.82
N ARG A 150 16.20 2.14 12.18
CA ARG A 150 17.65 2.07 12.43
C ARG A 150 18.46 2.37 11.18
N ALA A 151 18.04 1.88 10.02
CA ALA A 151 18.68 2.16 8.75
C ALA A 151 18.62 3.66 8.39
N VAL A 152 17.43 4.26 8.46
CA VAL A 152 17.24 5.71 8.21
C VAL A 152 18.04 6.54 9.21
N HIS A 153 17.95 6.23 10.50
CA HIS A 153 18.70 6.94 11.54
C HIS A 153 20.23 6.86 11.31
N GLY A 154 20.74 5.68 10.93
CA GLY A 154 22.15 5.48 10.63
C GLY A 154 22.63 6.23 9.39
N ALA A 155 21.79 6.34 8.36
CA ALA A 155 22.12 7.01 7.10
C ALA A 155 21.75 8.50 7.05
N TYR A 156 21.00 9.01 8.03
CA TYR A 156 20.36 10.34 7.96
C TYR A 156 21.33 11.50 7.71
N TRP A 157 22.55 11.41 8.26
CA TRP A 157 23.59 12.42 8.10
C TRP A 157 24.50 12.18 6.88
N ASP A 158 24.35 11.05 6.20
CA ASP A 158 25.10 10.78 4.98
C ASP A 158 24.66 11.71 3.85
N ARG A 159 25.65 12.37 3.23
CA ARG A 159 25.38 13.39 2.21
C ARG A 159 24.79 12.78 0.93
N GLN A 160 25.21 11.58 0.56
CA GLN A 160 24.71 10.91 -0.63
C GLN A 160 23.28 10.45 -0.40
N TRP A 161 23.00 9.82 0.73
CA TRP A 161 21.66 9.40 1.14
C TRP A 161 20.69 10.57 1.14
N ARG A 162 21.04 11.70 1.77
CA ARG A 162 20.18 12.91 1.78
C ARG A 162 19.90 13.48 0.40
N ARG A 163 20.82 13.31 -0.56
CA ARG A 163 20.63 13.75 -1.95
C ARG A 163 19.68 12.82 -2.70
N GLU A 164 19.80 11.52 -2.48
CA GLU A 164 18.95 10.50 -3.10
C GLU A 164 17.53 10.51 -2.53
N HIS A 165 17.38 10.88 -1.26
CA HIS A 165 16.11 10.95 -0.52
C HIS A 165 15.51 12.36 -0.53
N ARG A 166 15.81 13.13 -1.58
CA ARG A 166 15.24 14.46 -1.83
C ARG A 166 14.58 14.47 -3.21
N SER A 167 13.29 14.73 -3.24
CA SER A 167 12.49 14.91 -4.45
C SER A 167 11.77 16.27 -4.45
N LEU A 168 10.99 16.56 -5.48
CA LEU A 168 10.26 17.83 -5.62
C LEU A 168 9.33 18.13 -4.43
N ARG A 169 8.77 17.11 -3.79
CA ARG A 169 7.83 17.24 -2.67
C ARG A 169 8.26 16.51 -1.40
N ARG A 170 9.30 15.68 -1.45
CA ARG A 170 9.77 14.90 -0.31
C ARG A 170 11.20 15.27 0.04
N TYR A 171 11.47 15.30 1.34
CA TYR A 171 12.77 15.68 1.89
C TYR A 171 13.24 14.60 2.86
N PRO A 172 14.54 14.51 3.15
CA PRO A 172 15.10 13.56 4.12
C PRO A 172 14.34 13.51 5.47
N GLU A 173 13.82 14.64 5.91
CA GLU A 173 13.04 14.79 7.14
C GLU A 173 11.72 14.00 7.09
N HIS A 174 11.10 13.86 5.92
CA HIS A 174 9.88 13.08 5.74
C HIS A 174 10.16 11.60 5.99
N HIS A 175 11.25 11.06 5.42
CA HIS A 175 11.62 9.66 5.61
C HIS A 175 11.88 9.32 7.08
N LEU A 176 12.55 10.22 7.81
CA LEU A 176 12.76 10.05 9.25
C LEU A 176 11.44 10.12 10.03
N TRP A 177 10.59 11.11 9.73
CA TRP A 177 9.31 11.26 10.39
C TRP A 177 8.39 10.05 10.16
N GLU A 178 8.31 9.53 8.94
CA GLU A 178 7.52 8.35 8.59
C GLU A 178 8.01 7.10 9.30
N ALA A 179 9.34 6.86 9.30
CA ALA A 179 9.93 5.73 10.00
C ALA A 179 9.63 5.77 11.50
N VAL A 180 9.68 6.96 12.12
CA VAL A 180 9.33 7.14 13.53
C VAL A 180 7.83 6.94 13.76
N ARG A 181 6.96 7.52 12.91
CA ARG A 181 5.51 7.41 13.05
C ARG A 181 5.03 5.97 12.93
N GLY A 182 5.48 5.25 11.90
CA GLY A 182 5.11 3.84 11.70
C GLY A 182 5.58 2.95 12.84
N TYR A 183 6.80 3.18 13.35
CA TYR A 183 7.30 2.47 14.53
C TYR A 183 6.48 2.76 15.79
N LEU A 184 6.16 4.03 16.07
CA LEU A 184 5.39 4.40 17.27
C LEU A 184 3.97 3.85 17.23
N GLU A 185 3.30 3.91 16.08
CA GLU A 185 1.97 3.32 15.91
C GLU A 185 1.95 1.82 16.24
N LEU A 186 2.92 1.07 15.71
CA LEU A 186 3.05 -0.37 15.97
C LEU A 186 3.48 -0.67 17.41
N LEU A 187 4.24 0.22 18.03
CA LEU A 187 4.65 0.11 19.42
C LEU A 187 3.45 0.26 20.36
N ASP A 188 2.63 1.28 20.13
CA ASP A 188 1.42 1.55 20.90
C ASP A 188 0.46 0.34 20.83
N LEU A 189 0.27 -0.23 19.64
CA LEU A 189 -0.58 -1.41 19.43
C LEU A 189 -0.06 -2.70 20.07
N ARG A 190 1.25 -2.83 20.27
CA ARG A 190 1.83 -4.01 20.94
C ARG A 190 1.63 -3.93 22.46
N ASP A 191 1.59 -2.72 22.99
CA ASP A 191 1.51 -2.46 24.42
C ASP A 191 0.04 -2.41 24.93
N GLU A 192 -0.94 -2.48 24.01
CA GLU A 192 -2.40 -2.69 24.25
C GLU A 192 -2.78 -4.18 24.41
#